data_AF-A0A3N5PI40-F1
#
_entry.id   AF-A0A3N5PI40-F1
#
_cell.length_a   1.000
_cell.length_b   1.000
_cell.length_c   1.000
_cell.angle_alpha   90.00
_cell.angle_beta   90.00
_cell.angle_gamma   90.00
#
_symmetry.space_group_name_H-M   'P 1'
#
loop_
_entity.id
_entity.type
_entity.pdbx_description
1 polymer ?
#
loop_
_entity_poly.entity_id
_entity_poly.type
_entity_poly.pdbx_seq_one_letter_code
_entity_poly.pdbx_strand_id
1 'polypeptide(L)'
;MNEQADIIADLQKRFGAEHVTPQATADGIATAWVSADMATAALTHLKKDIAAPFKVLYDLTAIDERTRTHRPSQPVGDFTLVYHLMSYERNADVRLKVALTGQSPAAPSIVQLWPAANWYEREVFDMFGITFDGHPHLRRILMPPGWDGHPLRKEHPARATEMPPFQMPDNEWEADEKELQFRPEEYGLQRFSGDSDFMFLNIGPHHPGTHGVLRIVLQLDGEEIIDAVPLIGYHHRGAEKMGERQSWHTYIPYTDRVDYLSGMMNNFPYVMAVEKLAGIVVPDRAGVIRIMMAELFRIINHLVYYGTFSQDLGQMTPV
;
A
#
# COMPACT_ATOMS: atom_id res chain seq x y z
N MET A 1 27.74 7.01 -17.75
CA MET A 1 27.74 5.58 -17.37
C MET A 1 26.46 5.36 -16.61
N ASN A 2 25.58 4.44 -17.03
CA ASN A 2 24.20 4.38 -16.54
C ASN A 2 24.17 3.87 -15.08
N GLU A 3 23.98 4.74 -14.09
CA GLU A 3 23.98 4.42 -12.65
C GLU A 3 23.00 3.29 -12.28
N GLN A 4 21.95 3.10 -13.08
CA GLN A 4 20.97 2.01 -12.93
C GLN A 4 21.54 0.62 -13.27
N ALA A 5 22.39 0.54 -14.29
CA ALA A 5 23.05 -0.71 -14.67
C ALA A 5 24.07 -1.14 -13.61
N ASP A 6 24.62 -0.17 -12.88
CA ASP A 6 25.59 -0.40 -11.81
C ASP A 6 24.94 -1.11 -10.60
N ILE A 7 23.70 -0.76 -10.25
CA ILE A 7 22.99 -1.38 -9.11
C ILE A 7 22.75 -2.88 -9.33
N ILE A 8 22.25 -3.26 -10.51
CA ILE A 8 21.98 -4.68 -10.80
C ILE A 8 23.29 -5.45 -10.99
N ALA A 9 24.30 -4.85 -11.61
CA ALA A 9 25.62 -5.47 -11.74
C ALA A 9 26.27 -5.72 -10.36
N ASP A 10 26.13 -4.79 -9.41
CA ASP A 10 26.60 -4.97 -8.04
C ASP A 10 25.88 -6.12 -7.31
N LEU A 11 24.55 -6.21 -7.47
CA LEU A 11 23.77 -7.34 -6.95
C LEU A 11 24.21 -8.67 -7.58
N GLN A 12 24.39 -8.73 -8.90
CA GLN A 12 24.86 -9.94 -9.58
C GLN A 12 26.27 -10.33 -9.15
N LYS A 13 27.16 -9.36 -8.95
CA LYS A 13 28.52 -9.60 -8.46
C LYS A 13 28.51 -10.18 -7.04
N ARG A 14 27.59 -9.74 -6.19
CA ARG A 14 27.51 -10.18 -4.79
C ARG A 14 26.76 -11.50 -4.58
N PHE A 15 25.68 -11.73 -5.34
CA PHE A 15 24.76 -12.85 -5.12
C PHE A 15 24.75 -13.88 -6.25
N GLY A 16 25.46 -13.63 -7.36
CA GLY A 16 25.46 -14.50 -8.54
C GLY A 16 24.39 -14.11 -9.56
N ALA A 17 24.71 -14.28 -10.84
CA ALA A 17 23.80 -13.95 -11.95
C ALA A 17 22.64 -14.97 -12.08
N GLU A 18 22.81 -16.16 -11.51
CA GLU A 18 21.79 -17.21 -11.38
C GLU A 18 20.69 -16.85 -10.38
N HIS A 19 21.02 -16.04 -9.36
CA HIS A 19 20.08 -15.59 -8.34
C HIS A 19 19.49 -14.22 -8.65
N VAL A 20 20.16 -13.41 -9.49
CA VAL A 20 19.74 -12.04 -9.83
C VAL A 20 19.64 -11.89 -11.35
N THR A 21 18.41 -11.87 -11.87
CA THR A 21 18.13 -11.73 -13.31
C THR A 21 17.51 -10.36 -13.62
N PRO A 22 18.16 -9.49 -14.43
CA PRO A 22 17.60 -8.19 -14.79
C PRO A 22 16.32 -8.34 -15.61
N GLN A 23 15.36 -7.44 -15.38
CA GLN A 23 14.15 -7.29 -16.18
C GLN A 23 14.15 -5.93 -16.87
N ALA A 24 13.98 -5.91 -18.19
CA ALA A 24 13.73 -4.69 -18.93
C ALA A 24 12.33 -4.14 -18.61
N THR A 25 12.24 -2.84 -18.33
CA THR A 25 10.97 -2.15 -18.04
C THR A 25 10.83 -0.89 -18.89
N ALA A 26 9.59 -0.52 -19.22
CA ALA A 26 9.30 0.71 -19.94
C ALA A 26 9.53 1.96 -19.08
N ASP A 27 9.41 1.84 -17.75
CA ASP A 27 9.62 2.95 -16.82
C ASP A 27 11.08 3.35 -16.66
N GLY A 28 12.02 2.47 -17.06
CA GLY A 28 13.46 2.68 -16.91
C GLY A 28 13.95 2.52 -15.48
N ILE A 29 13.13 2.03 -14.54
CA ILE A 29 13.59 1.73 -13.17
C ILE A 29 14.40 0.43 -13.19
N ALA A 30 15.58 0.45 -12.56
CA ALA A 30 16.42 -0.74 -12.42
C ALA A 30 15.63 -1.87 -11.74
N THR A 31 15.28 -2.91 -12.49
CA THR A 31 14.42 -3.99 -12.01
C THR A 31 15.13 -5.33 -12.16
N ALA A 32 15.11 -6.16 -11.12
CA ALA A 32 15.64 -7.52 -11.19
C ALA A 32 14.75 -8.52 -10.44
N TRP A 33 14.70 -9.74 -10.97
CA TRP A 33 14.24 -10.91 -10.26
C TRP A 33 15.33 -11.40 -9.33
N VAL A 34 14.97 -11.66 -8.08
CA VAL A 34 15.84 -12.23 -7.05
C VAL A 34 15.23 -13.53 -6.56
N SER A 35 16.04 -14.58 -6.40
CA SER A 35 15.57 -15.83 -5.83
C SER A 35 15.10 -15.65 -4.38
N ALA A 36 14.06 -16.38 -3.97
CA ALA A 36 13.41 -16.18 -2.68
C ALA A 36 14.36 -16.36 -1.48
N ASP A 37 15.29 -17.30 -1.59
CA ASP A 37 16.33 -17.58 -0.59
C ASP A 37 17.37 -16.45 -0.44
N MET A 38 17.56 -15.62 -1.47
CA MET A 38 18.50 -14.49 -1.45
C MET A 38 17.82 -13.14 -1.22
N ALA A 39 16.49 -13.08 -1.23
CA ALA A 39 15.72 -11.83 -1.16
C ALA A 39 16.09 -10.97 0.05
N THR A 40 16.07 -11.52 1.26
CA THR A 40 16.38 -10.79 2.51
C THR A 40 17.83 -10.32 2.54
N ALA A 41 18.76 -11.12 2.01
CA ALA A 41 20.17 -10.75 1.94
C ALA A 41 20.40 -9.61 0.93
N ALA A 42 19.76 -9.67 -0.23
CA ALA A 42 19.80 -8.60 -1.23
C ALA A 42 19.20 -7.29 -0.71
N LEU A 43 18.05 -7.35 -0.05
CA LEU A 43 17.41 -6.19 0.58
C LEU A 43 18.28 -5.59 1.69
N THR A 44 18.90 -6.43 2.53
CA THR A 44 19.84 -5.98 3.56
C THR A 44 21.04 -5.26 2.97
N HIS A 45 21.62 -5.82 1.91
CA HIS A 45 22.73 -5.20 1.18
C HIS A 45 22.35 -3.82 0.62
N LEU A 46 21.18 -3.71 -0.04
CA LEU A 46 20.69 -2.44 -0.58
C LEU A 46 20.41 -1.39 0.51
N LYS A 47 20.01 -1.83 1.71
CA LYS A 47 19.75 -0.95 2.85
C LYS A 47 21.00 -0.49 3.58
N LYS A 48 22.03 -1.34 3.70
CA LYS A 48 23.13 -1.14 4.66
C LYS A 48 24.52 -1.10 4.02
N ASP A 49 24.77 -1.89 2.99
CA ASP A 49 26.13 -2.23 2.56
C ASP A 49 26.53 -1.56 1.24
N ILE A 50 25.58 -1.36 0.31
CA ILE A 50 25.84 -0.71 -0.97
C ILE A 50 26.12 0.78 -0.78
N ALA A 51 27.01 1.37 -1.61
CA ALA A 51 27.51 2.75 -1.48
C ALA A 51 26.50 3.80 -0.97
N ALA A 52 25.77 4.60 -1.74
CA ALA A 52 24.67 5.42 -1.18
C ALA A 52 23.39 4.54 -0.97
N PRO A 53 22.99 4.15 0.25
CA PRO A 53 22.01 3.08 0.43
C PRO A 53 20.57 3.50 0.11
N PHE A 54 19.71 2.50 -0.12
CA PHE A 54 18.27 2.68 -0.35
C PHE A 54 17.53 2.78 0.98
N LYS A 55 17.47 4.00 1.52
CA LYS A 55 16.93 4.26 2.86
C LYS A 55 15.41 4.21 2.93
N VAL A 56 14.70 4.37 1.81
CA VAL A 56 13.24 4.41 1.75
C VAL A 56 12.70 3.16 1.09
N LEU A 57 11.80 2.47 1.78
CA LEU A 57 10.88 1.52 1.16
C LEU A 57 9.74 2.36 0.57
N TYR A 58 9.75 2.54 -0.74
CA TYR A 58 8.76 3.35 -1.44
C TYR A 58 7.42 2.62 -1.45
N ASP A 59 7.44 1.34 -1.83
CA ASP A 59 6.27 0.48 -1.89
C ASP A 59 6.66 -1.01 -1.73
N LEU A 60 5.74 -1.80 -1.20
CA LEU A 60 5.79 -3.26 -1.21
C LEU A 60 4.40 -3.78 -1.57
N THR A 61 4.33 -4.47 -2.69
CA THR A 61 3.06 -4.99 -3.22
C THR A 61 3.26 -6.38 -3.81
N ALA A 62 2.16 -7.04 -4.19
CA ALA A 62 2.21 -8.33 -4.85
C ALA A 62 1.38 -8.35 -6.13
N ILE A 63 1.65 -9.36 -6.96
CA ILE A 63 0.91 -9.63 -8.19
C ILE A 63 0.51 -11.10 -8.15
N ASP A 64 -0.78 -11.39 -8.28
CA ASP A 64 -1.27 -12.74 -8.54
C ASP A 64 -1.07 -13.07 -10.02
N GLU A 65 -0.10 -13.94 -10.28
CA GLU A 65 0.33 -14.29 -11.63
C GLU A 65 -0.42 -15.51 -12.16
N ARG A 66 -1.19 -16.25 -11.36
CA ARG A 66 -1.74 -17.59 -11.68
C ARG A 66 -2.48 -17.67 -13.03
N THR A 67 -3.15 -16.60 -13.45
CA THR A 67 -3.88 -16.56 -14.73
C THR A 67 -3.09 -15.94 -15.89
N ARG A 68 -1.85 -15.50 -15.66
CA ARG A 68 -1.01 -14.85 -16.68
C ARG A 68 -0.43 -15.87 -17.65
N THR A 69 -0.78 -15.71 -18.92
CA THR A 69 -0.34 -16.54 -20.03
C THR A 69 0.97 -16.07 -20.67
N HIS A 70 1.20 -14.76 -20.71
CA HIS A 70 2.38 -14.16 -21.34
C HIS A 70 3.45 -13.82 -20.29
N ARG A 71 4.45 -14.70 -20.17
CA ARG A 71 5.52 -14.62 -19.17
C ARG A 71 6.92 -14.73 -19.79
N PRO A 72 7.26 -13.95 -20.82
CA PRO A 72 8.61 -14.02 -21.38
C PRO A 72 9.63 -13.66 -20.30
N SER A 73 10.64 -14.51 -20.11
CA SER A 73 11.76 -14.30 -19.18
C SER A 73 11.40 -14.09 -17.70
N GLN A 74 10.18 -14.44 -17.27
CA GLN A 74 9.77 -14.40 -15.86
C GLN A 74 10.00 -15.77 -15.20
N PRO A 75 10.56 -15.83 -13.98
CA PRO A 75 10.65 -17.07 -13.22
C PRO A 75 9.27 -17.69 -12.98
N VAL A 76 9.23 -19.02 -12.87
CA VAL A 76 7.99 -19.73 -12.55
C VAL A 76 7.53 -19.36 -11.13
N GLY A 77 6.28 -18.93 -11.00
CA GLY A 77 5.69 -18.49 -9.72
C GLY A 77 4.18 -18.28 -9.84
N ASP A 78 3.46 -18.53 -8.76
CA ASP A 78 2.03 -18.25 -8.64
C ASP A 78 1.80 -16.78 -8.26
N PHE A 79 2.71 -16.21 -7.47
CA PHE A 79 2.70 -14.82 -7.06
C PHE A 79 4.05 -14.17 -7.31
N THR A 80 4.05 -12.85 -7.50
CA THR A 80 5.26 -12.04 -7.51
C THR A 80 5.17 -11.02 -6.38
N LEU A 81 6.15 -11.05 -5.48
CA LEU A 81 6.33 -10.00 -4.47
C LEU A 81 7.27 -8.93 -5.03
N VAL A 82 6.89 -7.66 -4.92
CA VAL A 82 7.58 -6.53 -5.53
C VAL A 82 7.99 -5.55 -4.43
N TYR A 83 9.30 -5.31 -4.31
CA TYR A 83 9.86 -4.31 -3.42
C TYR A 83 10.35 -3.14 -4.27
N HIS A 84 9.83 -1.93 -4.03
CA HIS A 84 10.32 -0.71 -4.64
C HIS A 84 11.07 0.09 -3.58
N LEU A 85 12.38 0.29 -3.80
CA LEU A 85 13.23 1.05 -2.89
C LEU A 85 13.74 2.33 -3.56
N MET A 86 13.90 3.37 -2.76
CA MET A 86 14.39 4.67 -3.20
C MET A 86 15.61 5.12 -2.38
N SER A 87 16.60 5.70 -3.06
CA SER A 87 17.76 6.36 -2.46
C SER A 87 17.79 7.83 -2.84
N TYR A 88 17.63 8.72 -1.85
CA TYR A 88 17.78 10.17 -2.06
C TYR A 88 19.23 10.55 -2.40
N GLU A 89 20.21 9.90 -1.78
CA GLU A 89 21.63 10.19 -1.98
C GLU A 89 22.09 9.86 -3.40
N ARG A 90 21.55 8.79 -4.00
CA ARG A 90 21.77 8.47 -5.43
C ARG A 90 20.80 9.19 -6.36
N ASN A 91 19.70 9.70 -5.83
CA ASN A 91 18.54 10.12 -6.61
C ASN A 91 18.08 9.01 -7.60
N ALA A 92 17.94 7.78 -7.08
CA ALA A 92 17.65 6.60 -7.89
C ALA A 92 16.70 5.63 -7.17
N ASP A 93 15.95 4.89 -7.99
CA ASP A 93 15.04 3.82 -7.59
C ASP A 93 15.55 2.45 -8.04
N VAL A 94 15.21 1.42 -7.28
CA VAL A 94 15.41 0.02 -7.66
C VAL A 94 14.20 -0.82 -7.29
N ARG A 95 13.85 -1.78 -8.14
CA ARG A 95 12.75 -2.73 -7.93
C ARG A 95 13.27 -4.15 -7.87
N LEU A 96 13.09 -4.83 -6.74
CA LEU A 96 13.36 -6.27 -6.63
C LEU A 96 12.05 -7.04 -6.72
N LYS A 97 12.05 -8.11 -7.51
CA LYS A 97 10.90 -9.01 -7.66
C LYS A 97 11.27 -10.40 -7.19
N VAL A 98 10.40 -11.03 -6.43
CA VAL A 98 10.58 -12.39 -5.94
C VAL A 98 9.39 -13.23 -6.40
N ALA A 99 9.67 -14.31 -7.12
CA ALA A 99 8.65 -15.28 -7.50
C ALA A 99 8.37 -16.20 -6.31
N LEU A 100 7.09 -16.34 -5.97
CA LEU A 100 6.60 -17.21 -4.90
C LEU A 100 5.67 -18.26 -5.51
N THR A 101 5.67 -19.46 -4.93
CA THR A 101 4.85 -20.60 -5.38
C THR A 101 3.95 -21.10 -4.26
N GLY A 102 2.85 -21.76 -4.64
CA GLY A 102 1.87 -22.33 -3.71
C GLY A 102 0.64 -21.46 -3.51
N GLN A 103 -0.39 -22.06 -2.87
CA GLN A 103 -1.68 -21.40 -2.61
C GLN A 103 -1.64 -20.42 -1.43
N SER A 104 -0.67 -20.59 -0.53
CA SER A 104 -0.44 -19.74 0.64
C SER A 104 1.06 -19.47 0.75
N PRO A 105 1.60 -18.56 -0.10
CA PRO A 105 3.02 -18.30 -0.13
C PRO A 105 3.47 -17.56 1.13
N ALA A 106 4.74 -17.72 1.50
CA ALA A 106 5.36 -17.01 2.60
C ALA A 106 6.66 -16.32 2.15
N ALA A 107 7.01 -15.23 2.83
CA ALA A 107 8.27 -14.54 2.68
C ALA A 107 8.80 -14.08 4.05
N PRO A 108 10.11 -13.89 4.25
CA PRO A 108 10.61 -13.27 5.47
C PRO A 108 10.17 -11.81 5.59
N SER A 109 9.77 -11.39 6.78
CA SER A 109 9.45 -9.98 7.07
C SER A 109 10.70 -9.10 7.00
N ILE A 110 10.55 -7.88 6.48
CA ILE A 110 11.61 -6.86 6.38
C ILE A 110 11.34 -5.65 7.27
N VAL A 111 10.40 -5.74 8.22
CA VAL A 111 10.10 -4.67 9.20
C VAL A 111 11.35 -4.22 9.96
N GLN A 112 12.27 -5.14 10.27
CA GLN A 112 13.54 -4.84 10.95
C GLN A 112 14.52 -4.02 10.07
N LEU A 113 14.35 -4.06 8.75
CA LEU A 113 15.13 -3.24 7.81
C LEU A 113 14.44 -1.90 7.56
N TRP A 114 13.12 -1.91 7.32
CA TRP A 114 12.30 -0.72 7.16
C TRP A 114 11.03 -0.84 7.99
N PRO A 115 10.85 -0.05 9.07
CA PRO A 115 9.65 -0.10 9.91
C PRO A 115 8.35 0.12 9.13
N ALA A 116 8.40 0.93 8.07
CA ALA A 116 7.28 1.18 7.16
C ALA A 116 6.73 -0.09 6.48
N ALA A 117 7.53 -1.16 6.37
CA ALA A 117 7.08 -2.43 5.81
C ALA A 117 5.92 -3.05 6.60
N ASN A 118 5.69 -2.64 7.85
CA ASN A 118 4.63 -3.19 8.68
C ASN A 118 3.25 -3.09 8.01
N TRP A 119 2.93 -1.91 7.45
CA TRP A 119 1.63 -1.71 6.81
C TRP A 119 1.56 -2.40 5.45
N TYR A 120 2.61 -2.31 4.64
CA TYR A 120 2.65 -2.94 3.32
C TYR A 120 2.59 -4.47 3.40
N GLU A 121 3.32 -5.10 4.33
CA GLU A 121 3.28 -6.55 4.53
C GLU A 121 1.88 -7.01 4.99
N ARG A 122 1.22 -6.22 5.87
CA ARG A 122 -0.16 -6.47 6.27
C ARG A 122 -1.15 -6.29 5.13
N GLU A 123 -0.96 -5.29 4.28
CA GLU A 123 -1.79 -5.08 3.09
C GLU A 123 -1.64 -6.23 2.10
N VAL A 124 -0.41 -6.66 1.81
CA VAL A 124 -0.15 -7.82 0.95
C VAL A 124 -0.73 -9.11 1.54
N PHE A 125 -0.63 -9.30 2.85
CA PHE A 125 -1.31 -10.40 3.53
C PHE A 125 -2.83 -10.31 3.36
N ASP A 126 -3.43 -9.15 3.59
CA ASP A 126 -4.88 -8.96 3.52
C ASP A 126 -5.42 -9.18 2.11
N MET A 127 -4.74 -8.59 1.12
CA MET A 127 -5.16 -8.55 -0.28
C MET A 127 -4.78 -9.78 -1.11
N PHE A 128 -3.65 -10.43 -0.80
CA PHE A 128 -3.10 -11.56 -1.56
C PHE A 128 -2.88 -12.83 -0.72
N GLY A 129 -2.98 -12.77 0.61
CA GLY A 129 -2.78 -13.93 1.48
C GLY A 129 -1.35 -14.45 1.51
N ILE A 130 -0.37 -13.60 1.24
CA ILE A 130 1.05 -13.93 1.41
C ILE A 130 1.43 -13.62 2.85
N THR A 131 1.98 -14.61 3.56
CA THR A 131 2.36 -14.45 4.98
C THR A 131 3.80 -13.98 5.11
N PHE A 132 4.10 -13.24 6.19
CA PHE A 132 5.43 -12.70 6.45
C PHE A 132 6.01 -13.24 7.76
N ASP A 133 7.03 -14.08 7.65
CA ASP A 133 7.67 -14.73 8.80
C ASP A 133 8.46 -13.70 9.62
N GLY A 134 8.19 -13.65 10.93
CA GLY A 134 8.81 -12.69 11.83
C GLY A 134 8.18 -11.29 11.84
N HIS A 135 7.07 -11.08 11.13
CA HIS A 135 6.31 -9.83 11.21
C HIS A 135 5.66 -9.68 12.61
N PRO A 136 5.80 -8.53 13.29
CA PRO A 136 5.41 -8.41 14.70
C PRO A 136 3.90 -8.44 14.95
N HIS A 137 3.09 -8.12 13.93
CA HIS A 137 1.64 -7.97 14.08
C HIS A 137 0.91 -8.21 12.75
N LEU A 138 1.07 -9.41 12.19
CA LEU A 138 0.53 -9.72 10.86
C LEU A 138 -0.96 -10.03 10.95
N ARG A 139 -1.77 -9.07 10.49
CA ARG A 139 -3.23 -9.19 10.44
C ARG A 139 -3.79 -8.25 9.39
N ARG A 140 -5.07 -8.44 9.05
CA ARG A 140 -5.81 -7.59 8.10
C ARG A 140 -5.70 -6.10 8.48
N ILE A 141 -5.67 -5.26 7.46
CA ILE A 141 -5.49 -3.80 7.60
C ILE A 141 -6.54 -3.01 6.84
N LEU A 142 -7.12 -3.58 5.79
CA LEU A 142 -8.19 -3.00 4.98
C LEU A 142 -9.52 -3.74 5.19
N MET A 143 -9.50 -5.07 5.21
CA MET A 143 -10.71 -5.88 5.34
C MET A 143 -11.07 -6.13 6.82
N PRO A 144 -12.37 -6.32 7.12
CA PRO A 144 -12.80 -6.78 8.44
C PRO A 144 -12.12 -8.09 8.83
N PRO A 145 -11.86 -8.33 10.13
CA PRO A 145 -11.22 -9.56 10.61
C PRO A 145 -11.89 -10.86 10.09
N GLY A 146 -13.22 -10.96 10.17
CA GLY A 146 -14.01 -12.09 9.67
C GLY A 146 -14.15 -12.20 8.15
N TRP A 147 -13.48 -11.35 7.35
CA TRP A 147 -13.57 -11.42 5.89
C TRP A 147 -13.03 -12.76 5.37
N ASP A 148 -13.78 -13.42 4.48
CA ASP A 148 -13.36 -14.65 3.82
C ASP A 148 -12.63 -14.37 2.50
N GLY A 149 -11.42 -14.91 2.38
CA GLY A 149 -10.58 -14.76 1.19
C GLY A 149 -9.72 -13.48 1.13
N HIS A 150 -9.20 -13.22 -0.07
CA HIS A 150 -8.19 -12.20 -0.37
C HIS A 150 -8.58 -11.44 -1.65
N PRO A 151 -9.05 -10.18 -1.55
CA PRO A 151 -9.70 -9.45 -2.65
C PRO A 151 -8.92 -9.36 -3.96
N LEU A 152 -7.59 -9.27 -3.92
CA LEU A 152 -6.74 -9.10 -5.11
C LEU A 152 -6.26 -10.43 -5.71
N ARG A 153 -6.72 -11.57 -5.18
CA ARG A 153 -6.56 -12.87 -5.86
C ARG A 153 -7.50 -12.98 -7.07
N LYS A 154 -7.09 -13.71 -8.11
CA LYS A 154 -7.85 -13.81 -9.37
C LYS A 154 -9.18 -14.54 -9.24
N GLU A 155 -9.26 -15.52 -8.35
CA GLU A 155 -10.48 -16.27 -8.01
C GLU A 155 -11.47 -15.47 -7.15
N HIS A 156 -11.02 -14.40 -6.48
CA HIS A 156 -11.91 -13.61 -5.64
C HIS A 156 -12.94 -12.87 -6.53
N PRO A 157 -14.25 -12.96 -6.22
CA PRO A 157 -15.29 -12.24 -6.93
C PRO A 157 -15.01 -10.73 -6.96
N ALA A 158 -15.34 -10.07 -8.07
CA ALA A 158 -15.26 -8.60 -8.15
C ALA A 158 -16.64 -7.95 -8.18
N ARG A 159 -17.72 -8.71 -8.39
CA ARG A 159 -19.09 -8.17 -8.34
C ARG A 159 -19.90 -8.93 -7.30
N ALA A 160 -20.76 -8.21 -6.59
CA ALA A 160 -21.75 -8.83 -5.70
C ALA A 160 -22.64 -9.85 -6.44
N THR A 161 -22.89 -9.65 -7.75
CA THR A 161 -23.66 -10.60 -8.58
C THR A 161 -22.97 -11.94 -8.83
N GLU A 162 -21.67 -12.05 -8.54
CA GLU A 162 -20.91 -13.30 -8.61
C GLU A 162 -20.98 -14.09 -7.30
N MET A 163 -21.54 -13.47 -6.24
CA MET A 163 -21.70 -14.05 -4.93
C MET A 163 -23.16 -14.48 -4.71
N PRO A 164 -23.41 -15.46 -3.83
CA PRO A 164 -24.75 -15.73 -3.34
C PRO A 164 -25.38 -14.45 -2.73
N PRO A 165 -26.72 -14.34 -2.71
CA PRO A 165 -27.39 -13.24 -2.01
C PRO A 165 -26.86 -13.11 -0.59
N PHE A 166 -26.46 -11.90 -0.22
CA PHE A 166 -25.93 -11.63 1.12
C PHE A 166 -26.97 -11.99 2.18
N GLN A 167 -26.57 -12.81 3.13
CA GLN A 167 -27.32 -13.15 4.32
C GLN A 167 -26.38 -12.98 5.50
N MET A 168 -26.86 -12.35 6.55
CA MET A 168 -26.12 -12.17 7.78
C MET A 168 -27.13 -12.43 8.91
N PRO A 169 -27.23 -13.68 9.37
CA PRO A 169 -28.10 -14.04 10.48
C PRO A 169 -27.58 -13.44 11.80
N ASP A 170 -28.46 -13.28 12.79
CA ASP A 170 -28.17 -12.55 14.04
C ASP A 170 -26.93 -13.06 14.78
N ASN A 171 -26.66 -14.37 14.74
CA ASN A 171 -25.48 -14.96 15.36
C ASN A 171 -24.17 -14.53 14.69
N GLU A 172 -24.18 -14.30 13.38
CA GLU A 172 -23.01 -13.78 12.64
C GLU A 172 -22.83 -12.28 12.92
N TRP A 173 -23.92 -11.51 13.00
CA TRP A 173 -23.87 -10.12 13.48
C TRP A 173 -23.23 -10.00 14.86
N GLU A 174 -23.68 -10.79 15.82
CA GLU A 174 -23.12 -10.77 17.17
C GLU A 174 -21.63 -11.18 17.20
N ALA A 175 -21.22 -12.11 16.34
CA ALA A 175 -19.84 -12.53 16.23
C ALA A 175 -18.96 -11.40 15.67
N ASP A 176 -19.39 -10.77 14.58
CA ASP A 176 -18.70 -9.64 13.95
C ASP A 176 -18.61 -8.44 14.91
N GLU A 177 -19.69 -8.10 15.61
CA GLU A 177 -19.67 -7.03 16.62
C GLU A 177 -18.66 -7.30 17.73
N LYS A 178 -18.59 -8.54 18.24
CA LYS A 178 -17.61 -8.94 19.26
C LYS A 178 -16.17 -8.88 18.74
N GLU A 179 -15.96 -9.18 17.47
CA GLU A 179 -14.63 -9.14 16.84
C GLU A 179 -14.17 -7.69 16.55
N LEU A 180 -15.10 -6.78 16.26
CA LEU A 180 -14.82 -5.35 16.05
C LEU A 180 -14.52 -4.58 17.35
N GLN A 181 -14.73 -5.20 18.52
CA GLN A 181 -14.37 -4.63 19.80
C GLN A 181 -12.86 -4.42 19.90
N PHE A 182 -12.46 -3.21 20.28
CA PHE A 182 -11.05 -2.89 20.43
C PHE A 182 -10.48 -3.57 21.68
N ARG A 183 -9.39 -4.33 21.48
CA ARG A 183 -8.64 -5.01 22.55
C ARG A 183 -7.25 -4.37 22.64
N PRO A 184 -6.98 -3.51 23.64
CA PRO A 184 -5.71 -2.80 23.78
C PRO A 184 -4.48 -3.70 23.70
N GLU A 185 -4.58 -4.91 24.27
CA GLU A 185 -3.48 -5.87 24.39
C GLU A 185 -2.97 -6.34 23.04
N GLU A 186 -3.86 -6.45 22.04
CA GLU A 186 -3.50 -6.85 20.67
C GLU A 186 -2.60 -5.81 19.96
N TYR A 187 -2.60 -4.58 20.46
CA TYR A 187 -1.79 -3.47 19.93
C TYR A 187 -0.59 -3.14 20.82
N GLY A 188 -0.34 -3.96 21.85
CA GLY A 188 0.72 -3.71 22.83
C GLY A 188 0.40 -2.57 23.82
N LEU A 189 -0.85 -2.09 23.86
CA LEU A 189 -1.27 -1.07 24.80
C LEU A 189 -1.48 -1.69 26.18
N GLN A 190 -1.12 -0.94 27.22
CA GLN A 190 -1.27 -1.35 28.62
C GLN A 190 -2.56 -0.76 29.18
N ARG A 191 -3.22 -1.47 30.11
CA ARG A 191 -4.41 -0.95 30.80
C ARG A 191 -4.11 -0.17 32.06
N PHE A 192 -2.93 -0.36 32.65
CA PHE A 192 -2.52 0.26 33.90
C PHE A 192 -1.00 0.44 33.91
N SER A 193 -0.53 1.43 34.66
CA SER A 193 0.89 1.62 34.97
C SER A 193 1.04 2.14 36.40
N GLY A 194 1.73 1.37 37.25
CA GLY A 194 1.86 1.71 38.67
C GLY A 194 0.48 1.79 39.34
N ASP A 195 0.13 2.99 39.81
CA ASP A 195 -1.14 3.29 40.49
C ASP A 195 -2.20 3.95 39.57
N SER A 196 -1.93 4.11 38.26
CA SER A 196 -2.89 4.71 37.31
C SER A 196 -3.55 3.66 36.41
N ASP A 197 -4.87 3.75 36.29
CA ASP A 197 -5.69 3.01 35.31
C ASP A 197 -5.87 3.88 34.06
N PHE A 198 -5.50 3.35 32.91
CA PHE A 198 -5.61 4.06 31.64
C PHE A 198 -7.02 3.97 31.05
N MET A 199 -7.48 5.06 30.45
CA MET A 199 -8.73 5.13 29.72
C MET A 199 -8.49 5.00 28.22
N PHE A 200 -9.35 4.25 27.53
CA PHE A 200 -9.31 4.14 26.07
C PHE A 200 -10.45 4.92 25.44
N LEU A 201 -10.12 5.94 24.65
CA LEU A 201 -11.09 6.78 23.95
C LEU A 201 -11.07 6.47 22.45
N ASN A 202 -12.22 6.08 21.91
CA ASN A 202 -12.38 5.86 20.48
C ASN A 202 -12.80 7.16 19.78
N ILE A 203 -11.93 7.70 18.93
CA ILE A 203 -12.20 8.87 18.09
C ILE A 203 -12.39 8.39 16.65
N GLY A 204 -13.61 8.49 16.13
CA GLY A 204 -13.95 8.03 14.79
C GLY A 204 -14.50 6.59 14.75
N PRO A 205 -14.85 6.06 13.56
CA PRO A 205 -14.77 6.72 12.25
C PRO A 205 -15.94 7.68 11.97
N HIS A 206 -16.93 7.78 12.86
CA HIS A 206 -18.10 8.66 12.73
C HIS A 206 -17.99 9.97 13.50
N HIS A 207 -16.87 10.20 14.20
CA HIS A 207 -16.68 11.39 14.99
C HIS A 207 -16.54 12.62 14.06
N PRO A 208 -17.28 13.72 14.27
CA PRO A 208 -17.25 14.87 13.36
C PRO A 208 -15.86 15.50 13.16
N GLY A 209 -14.99 15.41 14.18
CA GLY A 209 -13.61 15.92 14.13
C GLY A 209 -12.62 15.01 13.38
N THR A 210 -13.00 13.81 12.97
CA THR A 210 -12.23 13.02 12.01
C THR A 210 -12.81 13.36 10.65
N HIS A 211 -12.12 14.20 9.86
CA HIS A 211 -12.51 14.68 8.52
C HIS A 211 -12.63 13.57 7.45
N GLY A 212 -13.26 12.44 7.80
CA GLY A 212 -13.36 11.22 7.02
C GLY A 212 -13.39 9.97 7.89
N VAL A 213 -13.26 8.83 7.20
CA VAL A 213 -13.32 7.47 7.76
C VAL A 213 -11.98 7.06 8.40
N LEU A 214 -11.53 7.82 9.39
CA LEU A 214 -10.35 7.50 10.19
C LEU A 214 -10.79 7.20 11.62
N ARG A 215 -10.33 6.07 12.16
CA ARG A 215 -10.56 5.72 13.56
C ARG A 215 -9.22 5.77 14.29
N ILE A 216 -9.16 6.47 15.41
CA ILE A 216 -7.99 6.55 16.27
C ILE A 216 -8.43 6.15 17.66
N VAL A 217 -7.79 5.12 18.24
CA VAL A 217 -7.99 4.76 19.63
C VAL A 217 -6.88 5.36 20.46
N LEU A 218 -7.23 6.25 21.39
CA LEU A 218 -6.28 6.91 22.28
C LEU A 218 -6.20 6.17 23.61
N GLN A 219 -4.98 5.98 24.11
CA GLN A 219 -4.70 5.59 25.48
C GLN A 219 -4.42 6.86 26.30
N LEU A 220 -5.18 7.06 27.37
CA LEU A 220 -5.17 8.28 28.17
C LEU A 220 -4.81 7.98 29.63
N ASP A 221 -3.97 8.84 30.22
CA ASP A 221 -3.74 8.95 31.66
C ASP A 221 -4.33 10.27 32.14
N GLY A 222 -5.56 10.23 32.66
CA GLY A 222 -6.35 11.44 32.93
C GLY A 222 -6.58 12.26 31.65
N GLU A 223 -5.92 13.41 31.54
CA GLU A 223 -6.01 14.33 30.40
C GLU A 223 -4.83 14.19 29.41
N GLU A 224 -3.82 13.38 29.75
CA GLU A 224 -2.63 13.19 28.91
C GLU A 224 -2.81 12.03 27.93
N ILE A 225 -2.48 12.26 26.65
CA ILE A 225 -2.42 11.20 25.64
C ILE A 225 -1.07 10.49 25.76
N ILE A 226 -1.11 9.21 26.11
CA ILE A 226 0.09 8.36 26.25
C ILE A 226 0.42 7.64 24.94
N ASP A 227 -0.61 7.16 24.24
CA ASP A 227 -0.44 6.45 22.97
C ASP A 227 -1.68 6.62 22.07
N ALA A 228 -1.51 6.37 20.76
CA ALA A 228 -2.55 6.45 19.77
C ALA A 228 -2.42 5.33 18.73
N VAL A 229 -3.49 4.58 18.52
CA VAL A 229 -3.58 3.54 17.51
C VAL A 229 -4.46 4.02 16.35
N PRO A 230 -3.86 4.39 15.20
CA PRO A 230 -4.62 4.69 14.00
C PRO A 230 -5.09 3.40 13.32
N LEU A 231 -6.40 3.31 13.09
CA LEU A 231 -7.07 2.28 12.33
C LEU A 231 -7.51 2.88 10.99
N ILE A 232 -6.82 2.46 9.93
CA ILE A 232 -7.03 2.91 8.56
C ILE A 232 -7.85 1.90 7.74
N GLY A 233 -8.09 2.19 6.46
CA GLY A 233 -8.68 1.24 5.52
C GLY A 233 -10.19 1.34 5.33
N TYR A 234 -10.92 2.08 6.18
CA TYR A 234 -12.37 2.24 6.07
C TYR A 234 -12.85 2.90 4.76
N HIS A 235 -11.98 3.62 4.05
CA HIS A 235 -12.29 4.20 2.73
C HIS A 235 -11.98 3.24 1.57
N HIS A 236 -11.35 2.10 1.82
CA HIS A 236 -10.95 1.20 0.75
C HIS A 236 -12.19 0.64 0.03
N ARG A 237 -12.25 0.82 -1.29
CA ARG A 237 -13.37 0.39 -2.14
C ARG A 237 -12.95 -0.64 -3.20
N GLY A 238 -11.73 -1.16 -3.14
CA GLY A 238 -11.21 -2.14 -4.09
C GLY A 238 -11.11 -1.61 -5.51
N ALA A 239 -10.63 -0.36 -5.69
CA ALA A 239 -10.46 0.25 -7.01
C ALA A 239 -9.49 -0.57 -7.88
N GLU A 240 -8.44 -1.10 -7.25
CA GLU A 240 -7.44 -2.00 -7.80
C GLU A 240 -8.09 -3.23 -8.43
N LYS A 241 -9.01 -3.87 -7.69
CA LYS A 241 -9.75 -5.04 -8.17
C LYS A 241 -10.69 -4.70 -9.32
N MET A 242 -11.31 -3.51 -9.28
CA MET A 242 -12.14 -3.03 -10.38
C MET A 242 -11.33 -2.81 -11.66
N GLY A 243 -10.09 -2.32 -11.53
CA GLY A 243 -9.17 -2.08 -12.64
C GLY A 243 -8.87 -3.32 -13.48
N GLU A 244 -8.87 -4.52 -12.89
CA GLU A 244 -8.58 -5.78 -13.60
C GLU A 244 -9.57 -6.10 -14.74
N ARG A 245 -10.77 -5.53 -14.68
CA ARG A 245 -11.87 -5.82 -15.61
C ARG A 245 -12.23 -4.64 -16.50
N GLN A 246 -11.53 -3.52 -16.35
CA GLN A 246 -11.73 -2.34 -17.17
C GLN A 246 -10.74 -2.33 -18.33
N SER A 247 -11.18 -1.78 -19.46
CA SER A 247 -10.22 -1.31 -20.46
C SER A 247 -9.42 -0.16 -19.86
N TRP A 248 -8.24 0.11 -20.42
CA TRP A 248 -7.42 1.21 -19.90
C TRP A 248 -8.17 2.55 -19.91
N HIS A 249 -9.07 2.75 -20.87
CA HIS A 249 -9.84 3.99 -20.99
C HIS A 249 -11.01 4.06 -20.00
N THR A 250 -11.71 2.95 -19.78
CA THR A 250 -12.89 2.91 -18.89
C THR A 250 -12.53 2.94 -17.40
N TYR A 251 -11.26 2.76 -17.05
CA TYR A 251 -10.79 2.88 -15.67
C TYR A 251 -10.49 4.33 -15.24
N ILE A 252 -10.29 5.27 -16.16
CA ILE A 252 -9.95 6.67 -15.83
C ILE A 252 -10.95 7.29 -14.83
N PRO A 253 -12.28 7.12 -14.95
CA PRO A 253 -13.21 7.68 -13.97
C PRO A 253 -13.12 7.06 -12.57
N TYR A 254 -12.44 5.91 -12.40
CA TYR A 254 -12.17 5.35 -11.07
C TYR A 254 -10.96 6.02 -10.43
N THR A 255 -9.92 6.36 -11.20
CA THR A 255 -8.76 7.08 -10.67
C THR A 255 -9.14 8.47 -10.17
N ASP A 256 -10.09 9.15 -10.83
CA ASP A 256 -10.67 10.41 -10.37
C ASP A 256 -11.32 10.34 -8.98
N ARG A 257 -11.75 9.15 -8.54
CA ARG A 257 -12.52 8.94 -7.30
C ARG A 257 -11.69 8.42 -6.13
N VAL A 258 -10.38 8.25 -6.33
CA VAL A 258 -9.47 7.81 -5.27
C VAL A 258 -9.31 8.89 -4.20
N ASP A 259 -9.32 10.16 -4.60
CA ASP A 259 -9.37 11.32 -3.70
C ASP A 259 -10.46 12.30 -4.16
N TYR A 260 -11.17 12.87 -3.18
CA TYR A 260 -12.33 13.72 -3.39
C TYR A 260 -11.97 15.16 -3.81
N LEU A 261 -10.73 15.62 -3.59
CA LEU A 261 -10.28 16.96 -3.98
C LEU A 261 -9.48 17.00 -5.27
N SER A 262 -8.73 15.94 -5.58
CA SER A 262 -7.69 15.99 -6.63
C SER A 262 -7.96 15.00 -7.77
N GLY A 263 -9.21 14.89 -8.24
CA GLY A 263 -9.60 13.89 -9.25
C GLY A 263 -8.63 13.80 -10.43
N MET A 264 -8.43 14.90 -11.17
CA MET A 264 -7.55 14.86 -12.36
C MET A 264 -6.08 14.62 -12.02
N MET A 265 -5.63 14.99 -10.81
CA MET A 265 -4.27 14.68 -10.36
C MET A 265 -4.07 13.18 -10.20
N ASN A 266 -5.08 12.45 -9.74
CA ASN A 266 -5.02 10.99 -9.63
C ASN A 266 -5.10 10.28 -10.98
N ASN A 267 -5.67 10.91 -12.01
CA ASN A 267 -5.63 10.38 -13.37
C ASN A 267 -4.24 10.40 -13.97
N PHE A 268 -3.39 11.37 -13.63
CA PHE A 268 -2.10 11.55 -14.29
C PHE A 268 -1.15 10.37 -14.11
N PRO A 269 -0.88 9.85 -12.90
CA PRO A 269 -0.02 8.68 -12.73
C PRO A 269 -0.48 7.48 -13.58
N TYR A 270 -1.79 7.24 -13.63
CA TYR A 270 -2.37 6.15 -14.40
C TYR A 270 -2.21 6.36 -15.92
N VAL A 271 -2.70 7.48 -16.44
CA VAL A 271 -2.68 7.77 -17.88
C VAL A 271 -1.24 7.91 -18.38
N MET A 272 -0.35 8.56 -17.63
CA MET A 272 1.06 8.70 -18.00
C MET A 272 1.79 7.37 -18.00
N ALA A 273 1.45 6.44 -17.10
CA ALA A 273 1.97 5.08 -17.15
C ALA A 273 1.51 4.36 -18.42
N VAL A 274 0.23 4.48 -18.81
CA VAL A 274 -0.29 3.91 -20.06
C VAL A 274 0.41 4.52 -21.28
N GLU A 275 0.56 5.84 -21.33
CA GLU A 275 1.26 6.55 -22.41
C GLU A 275 2.71 6.08 -22.56
N LYS A 276 3.42 5.94 -21.43
CA LYS A 276 4.80 5.46 -21.41
C LYS A 276 4.91 4.01 -21.90
N LEU A 277 3.99 3.14 -21.48
CA LEU A 277 3.92 1.75 -21.95
C LEU A 277 3.60 1.65 -23.45
N ALA A 278 2.79 2.56 -23.98
CA ALA A 278 2.38 2.60 -25.38
C ALA A 278 3.34 3.40 -26.28
N GLY A 279 4.37 4.05 -25.72
CA GLY A 279 5.28 4.92 -26.46
C GLY A 279 4.62 6.18 -27.04
N ILE A 280 3.54 6.66 -26.40
CA ILE A 280 2.78 7.82 -26.85
C ILE A 280 3.49 9.10 -26.42
N VAL A 281 3.82 9.95 -27.39
CA VAL A 281 4.31 11.31 -27.14
C VAL A 281 3.12 12.27 -27.22
N VAL A 282 2.80 12.91 -26.11
CA VAL A 282 1.71 13.90 -26.07
C VAL A 282 2.14 15.22 -26.70
N PRO A 283 1.25 15.95 -27.41
CA PRO A 283 1.58 17.26 -27.95
C PRO A 283 1.89 18.28 -26.83
N ASP A 284 2.78 19.25 -27.09
CA ASP A 284 3.17 20.29 -26.12
C ASP A 284 1.96 21.00 -25.50
N ARG A 285 0.93 21.28 -26.31
CA ARG A 285 -0.32 21.89 -25.84
C ARG A 285 -1.01 21.05 -24.76
N ALA A 286 -1.04 19.73 -24.91
CA ALA A 286 -1.62 18.84 -23.91
C ALA A 286 -0.78 18.84 -22.63
N GLY A 287 0.56 18.89 -22.75
CA GLY A 287 1.47 19.05 -21.62
C GLY A 287 1.20 20.32 -20.82
N VAL A 288 1.06 21.47 -21.50
CA VAL A 288 0.73 22.76 -20.86
C VAL A 288 -0.62 22.68 -20.13
N ILE A 289 -1.64 22.11 -20.77
CA ILE A 289 -2.96 21.95 -20.13
C ILE A 289 -2.87 21.09 -18.87
N ARG A 290 -2.09 19.99 -18.88
CA ARG A 290 -1.88 19.14 -17.70
C ARG A 290 -1.26 19.93 -16.55
N ILE A 291 -0.22 20.72 -16.83
CA ILE A 291 0.43 21.57 -15.82
C ILE A 291 -0.57 22.57 -15.25
N MET A 292 -1.33 23.27 -16.11
CA MET A 292 -2.34 24.23 -15.65
C MET A 292 -3.39 23.56 -14.77
N MET A 293 -3.91 22.40 -15.18
CA MET A 293 -4.89 21.65 -14.38
C MET A 293 -4.29 21.17 -13.06
N ALA A 294 -3.04 20.69 -13.07
CA ALA A 294 -2.35 20.28 -11.85
C ALA A 294 -2.23 21.42 -10.84
N GLU A 295 -1.83 22.60 -11.30
CA GLU A 295 -1.71 23.78 -10.45
C GLU A 295 -3.05 24.28 -9.93
N LEU A 296 -4.12 24.22 -10.74
CA LEU A 296 -5.47 24.56 -10.29
C LEU A 296 -5.94 23.61 -9.18
N PHE A 297 -5.77 22.29 -9.36
CA PHE A 297 -6.10 21.31 -8.33
C PHE A 297 -5.25 21.50 -7.07
N ARG A 298 -3.95 21.81 -7.21
CA ARG A 298 -3.07 22.13 -6.08
C ARG A 298 -3.59 23.33 -5.29
N ILE A 299 -3.95 24.43 -5.97
CA ILE A 299 -4.51 25.62 -5.32
C ILE A 299 -5.81 25.30 -4.60
N ILE A 300 -6.74 24.61 -5.27
CA ILE A 300 -8.03 24.19 -4.67
C ILE A 300 -7.81 23.38 -3.40
N ASN A 301 -6.90 22.39 -3.44
CA ASN A 301 -6.59 21.55 -2.30
C ASN A 301 -6.09 22.38 -1.09
N HIS A 302 -5.17 23.32 -1.32
CA HIS A 302 -4.67 24.20 -0.26
C HIS A 302 -5.77 25.14 0.28
N LEU A 303 -6.63 25.68 -0.58
CA LEU A 303 -7.72 26.56 -0.15
C LEU A 303 -8.73 25.82 0.73
N VAL A 304 -9.08 24.57 0.38
CA VAL A 304 -9.94 23.73 1.23
C VAL A 304 -9.25 23.43 2.55
N TYR A 305 -7.99 23.01 2.54
CA TYR A 305 -7.22 22.75 3.75
C TYR A 305 -7.17 23.96 4.68
N TYR A 306 -6.87 25.16 4.17
CA TYR A 306 -6.87 26.37 4.99
C TYR A 306 -8.25 26.67 5.57
N GLY A 307 -9.32 26.46 4.80
CA GLY A 307 -10.69 26.62 5.28
C GLY A 307 -11.01 25.69 6.44
N THR A 308 -10.76 24.38 6.29
CA THR A 308 -11.04 23.38 7.33
C THR A 308 -10.12 23.52 8.53
N PHE A 309 -8.84 23.79 8.32
CA PHE A 309 -7.88 24.01 9.39
C PHE A 309 -8.22 25.24 10.24
N SER A 310 -8.62 26.35 9.61
CA SER A 310 -9.13 27.53 10.33
C SER A 310 -10.35 27.20 11.18
N GLN A 311 -11.27 26.38 10.66
CA GLN A 311 -12.42 25.89 11.42
C GLN A 311 -12.00 25.05 12.63
N ASP A 312 -11.05 24.12 12.46
CA ASP A 312 -10.55 23.26 13.55
C ASP A 312 -9.86 24.05 14.66
N LEU A 313 -9.21 25.17 14.32
CA LEU A 313 -8.65 26.12 15.29
C LEU A 313 -9.70 27.01 15.97
N GLY A 314 -10.99 26.82 15.68
CA GLY A 314 -12.07 27.59 16.28
C GLY A 314 -12.24 29.00 15.70
N GLN A 315 -11.73 29.27 14.49
CA GLN A 315 -11.93 30.58 13.84
C GLN A 315 -13.36 30.81 13.33
N MET A 316 -14.21 29.79 13.33
CA MET A 316 -15.62 29.96 13.02
C MET A 316 -16.36 30.55 14.22
N THR A 317 -17.01 31.69 14.00
CA THR A 317 -17.97 32.25 14.97
C THR A 317 -19.17 31.31 15.03
N PRO A 318 -19.73 31.01 16.22
CA PRO A 318 -20.96 30.24 16.30
C PRO A 318 -22.05 30.92 15.45
N VAL A 319 -22.70 30.15 14.58
CA VAL A 319 -23.93 30.58 13.89
C VAL A 319 -25.12 30.26 14.78
#